data_AF-A0A2P2JJ24-F1
#
_entry.id   AF-A0A2P2JJ24-F1
#
_cell.length_a   1.000
_cell.length_b   1.000
_cell.length_c   1.000
_cell.angle_alpha   90.00
_cell.angle_beta   90.00
_cell.angle_gamma   90.00
#
_symmetry.space_group_name_H-M   'P 1'
#
loop_
_entity.id
_entity.type
_entity.pdbx_description
1 polymer ?
#
loop_
_entity_poly.entity_id
_entity_poly.type
_entity_poly.pdbx_seq_one_letter_code
_entity_poly.pdbx_strand_id
1 'polypeptide(L)'
;MHQRKSEMAKHSDAFIALPGGYGTLEELLEVITWAQLGIHDKPVGLLNVDGYYNSLLSFIDKAVEEGFINPSARNIILSAPTAKELVKKLEDYVPSHEGVASKLCWEMEQLGYSDDYEMSR
;
A
#
# COMPACT_ATOMS: atom_id res chain seq x y z
N MET A 1 -19.13 -1.14 -9.42
CA MET A 1 -17.96 -1.56 -8.62
C MET A 1 -17.70 -0.61 -7.44
N HIS A 2 -17.60 0.70 -7.63
CA HIS A 2 -17.24 1.65 -6.53
C HIS A 2 -18.19 1.65 -5.32
N GLN A 3 -19.50 1.53 -5.52
CA GLN A 3 -20.46 1.58 -4.41
C GLN A 3 -20.32 0.37 -3.46
N ARG A 4 -20.17 -0.86 -4.01
CA ARG A 4 -19.94 -2.09 -3.23
C ARG A 4 -18.67 -1.98 -2.38
N LYS A 5 -17.57 -1.51 -2.97
CA LYS A 5 -16.27 -1.40 -2.28
C LYS A 5 -16.32 -0.34 -1.17
N SER A 6 -16.97 0.79 -1.43
CA SER A 6 -17.14 1.84 -0.42
C SER A 6 -18.03 1.40 0.75
N GLU A 7 -19.13 0.66 0.51
CA GLU A 7 -19.98 0.14 1.58
C GLU A 7 -19.26 -0.91 2.42
N MET A 8 -18.55 -1.86 1.79
CA MET A 8 -17.73 -2.85 2.52
C MET A 8 -16.67 -2.15 3.38
N ALA A 9 -16.00 -1.13 2.83
CA ALA A 9 -15.02 -0.36 3.56
C ALA A 9 -15.61 0.48 4.69
N LYS A 10 -16.87 0.92 4.61
CA LYS A 10 -17.53 1.65 5.71
C LYS A 10 -17.85 0.75 6.89
N HIS A 11 -18.27 -0.49 6.63
CA HIS A 11 -18.73 -1.43 7.66
C HIS A 11 -17.66 -2.40 8.19
N SER A 12 -16.44 -2.35 7.66
CA SER A 12 -15.31 -3.16 8.16
C SER A 12 -14.52 -2.42 9.24
N ASP A 13 -13.92 -3.16 10.18
CA ASP A 13 -12.91 -2.61 11.09
C ASP A 13 -11.48 -2.96 10.64
N ALA A 14 -11.35 -3.94 9.74
CA ALA A 14 -10.10 -4.40 9.15
C ALA A 14 -10.35 -5.02 7.76
N PHE A 15 -9.30 -5.13 6.96
CA PHE A 15 -9.32 -5.85 5.69
C PHE A 15 -8.38 -7.05 5.74
N ILE A 16 -8.79 -8.20 5.20
CA ILE A 16 -7.92 -9.38 5.09
C ILE A 16 -7.97 -9.90 3.65
N ALA A 17 -6.81 -10.06 3.02
CA ALA A 17 -6.66 -10.76 1.76
C ALA A 17 -6.19 -12.20 2.00
N LEU A 18 -6.94 -13.16 1.43
CA LEU A 18 -6.57 -14.57 1.32
C LEU A 18 -5.92 -14.81 -0.05
N PRO A 19 -5.12 -15.88 -0.22
CA PRO A 19 -4.52 -16.24 -1.51
C PRO A 19 -5.54 -16.20 -2.65
N GLY A 20 -5.21 -15.45 -3.70
CA GLY A 20 -6.15 -15.14 -4.78
C GLY A 20 -5.44 -14.46 -5.96
N GLY A 21 -6.13 -14.41 -7.10
CA GLY A 21 -5.57 -13.87 -8.34
C GLY A 21 -5.65 -12.33 -8.45
N TYR A 22 -5.65 -11.84 -9.69
CA TYR A 22 -5.63 -10.41 -9.98
C TYR A 22 -6.77 -9.60 -9.34
N GLY A 23 -7.97 -10.17 -9.23
CA GLY A 23 -9.09 -9.47 -8.57
C GLY A 23 -8.81 -9.17 -7.10
N THR A 24 -8.24 -10.14 -6.36
CA THR A 24 -7.84 -9.95 -4.96
C THR A 24 -6.71 -8.94 -4.82
N LEU A 25 -5.73 -8.97 -5.74
CA LEU A 25 -4.63 -8.01 -5.73
C LEU A 25 -5.09 -6.58 -6.03
N GLU A 26 -6.04 -6.41 -6.96
CA GLU A 26 -6.64 -5.10 -7.26
C GLU A 26 -7.35 -4.52 -6.04
N GLU A 27 -8.21 -5.30 -5.38
CA GLU A 27 -8.92 -4.87 -4.19
C GLU A 27 -7.97 -4.57 -3.02
N LEU A 28 -6.92 -5.39 -2.85
CA LEU A 28 -5.90 -5.21 -1.83
C LEU A 28 -5.12 -3.89 -2.01
N LEU A 29 -4.63 -3.62 -3.23
CA LEU A 29 -3.85 -2.41 -3.51
C LEU A 29 -4.71 -1.15 -3.40
N GLU A 30 -6.00 -1.22 -3.71
CA GLU A 30 -6.93 -0.11 -3.53
C GLU A 30 -7.07 0.27 -2.05
N VAL A 31 -7.30 -0.69 -1.15
CA VAL A 31 -7.42 -0.40 0.30
C VAL A 31 -6.10 0.05 0.93
N ILE A 32 -4.96 -0.47 0.46
CA ILE A 32 -3.63 0.03 0.89
C ILE A 32 -3.46 1.49 0.48
N THR A 33 -3.86 1.83 -0.75
CA THR A 33 -3.75 3.20 -1.26
C THR A 33 -4.66 4.16 -0.46
N TRP A 34 -5.86 3.73 -0.10
CA TRP A 34 -6.76 4.54 0.73
C TRP A 34 -6.21 4.78 2.14
N ALA A 35 -5.60 3.76 2.75
CA ALA A 35 -4.85 3.94 4.00
C ALA A 35 -3.72 4.95 3.81
N GLN A 36 -2.87 4.76 2.79
CA GLN A 36 -1.75 5.67 2.51
C GLN A 36 -2.19 7.14 2.29
N LEU A 37 -3.37 7.36 1.71
CA LEU A 37 -3.96 8.69 1.50
C LEU A 37 -4.63 9.27 2.76
N GLY A 38 -4.68 8.53 3.86
CA GLY A 38 -5.37 8.93 5.10
C GLY A 38 -6.89 8.89 4.99
N ILE A 39 -7.45 8.14 4.03
CA ILE A 39 -8.91 7.99 3.86
C ILE A 39 -9.48 7.08 4.95
N HIS A 40 -8.69 6.14 5.48
CA HIS A 40 -9.02 5.33 6.64
C HIS A 40 -7.77 4.85 7.38
N ASP A 41 -7.95 4.53 8.66
CA ASP A 41 -6.88 4.02 9.53
C ASP A 41 -6.99 2.51 9.81
N LYS A 42 -7.86 1.81 9.07
CA LYS A 42 -8.14 0.39 9.28
C LYS A 42 -6.95 -0.49 8.89
N PRO A 43 -6.57 -1.49 9.69
CA PRO A 43 -5.46 -2.38 9.36
C PRO A 43 -5.76 -3.26 8.15
N VAL A 44 -4.72 -3.54 7.37
CA VAL A 44 -4.78 -4.43 6.20
C VAL A 44 -3.91 -5.66 6.45
N GLY A 45 -4.52 -6.84 6.44
CA GLY A 45 -3.89 -8.12 6.72
C GLY A 45 -3.75 -9.02 5.49
N LEU A 46 -2.62 -9.71 5.39
CA LEU A 46 -2.38 -10.79 4.42
C LEU A 46 -2.30 -12.12 5.16
N LEU A 47 -3.20 -13.04 4.83
CA LEU A 47 -3.10 -14.42 5.30
C LEU A 47 -2.11 -15.17 4.39
N ASN A 48 -0.86 -15.24 4.83
CA ASN A 48 0.28 -15.73 4.05
C ASN A 48 0.44 -17.26 4.17
N VAL A 49 -0.55 -18.01 3.67
CA VAL A 49 -0.54 -19.47 3.65
C VAL A 49 0.59 -19.97 2.75
N ASP A 50 1.42 -20.87 3.27
CA ASP A 50 2.57 -21.49 2.56
C ASP A 50 3.51 -20.49 1.87
N GLY A 51 3.57 -19.25 2.36
CA GLY A 51 4.42 -18.21 1.77
C GLY A 51 3.89 -17.61 0.46
N TYR A 52 2.59 -17.77 0.15
CA TYR A 52 1.95 -17.25 -1.07
C TYR A 52 2.28 -15.78 -1.37
N TYR A 53 2.32 -14.92 -0.35
CA TYR A 53 2.57 -13.49 -0.48
C TYR A 53 4.05 -13.09 -0.32
N ASN A 54 4.99 -14.03 -0.16
CA ASN A 54 6.40 -13.70 0.07
C ASN A 54 6.97 -12.80 -1.04
N SER A 55 6.75 -13.15 -2.31
CA SER A 55 7.24 -12.34 -3.43
C SER A 55 6.60 -10.94 -3.48
N LEU A 56 5.32 -10.82 -3.12
CA LEU A 56 4.65 -9.52 -3.05
C LEU A 56 5.22 -8.66 -1.93
N LEU A 57 5.43 -9.24 -0.75
CA LEU A 57 6.03 -8.55 0.39
C LEU A 57 7.45 -8.09 0.06
N SER A 58 8.27 -8.94 -0.56
CA SER A 58 9.61 -8.57 -1.02
C SER A 58 9.60 -7.48 -2.09
N PHE A 59 8.62 -7.48 -3.00
CA PHE A 59 8.45 -6.41 -3.98
C PHE A 59 8.13 -5.07 -3.29
N ILE A 60 7.25 -5.08 -2.29
CA ILE A 60 6.90 -3.88 -1.53
C ILE A 60 8.09 -3.39 -0.71
N ASP A 61 8.84 -4.29 -0.07
CA ASP A 61 10.09 -3.95 0.64
C ASP A 61 11.08 -3.27 -0.31
N LYS A 62 11.24 -3.80 -1.54
CA LYS A 62 12.08 -3.17 -2.55
C LYS A 62 11.57 -1.79 -2.98
N ALA A 63 10.27 -1.62 -3.14
CA ALA A 63 9.68 -0.32 -3.45
C ALA A 63 9.90 0.70 -2.32
N VAL A 64 10.00 0.26 -1.06
CA VAL A 64 10.41 1.13 0.07
C VAL A 64 11.88 1.50 -0.03
N GLU A 65 12.76 0.55 -0.32
CA GLU A 65 14.20 0.80 -0.48
C GLU A 65 14.50 1.80 -1.60
N GLU A 66 13.84 1.66 -2.74
CA GLU A 66 13.93 2.58 -3.89
C GLU A 66 13.18 3.90 -3.65
N GLY A 67 12.58 4.06 -2.47
CA GLY A 67 11.87 5.26 -2.04
C GLY A 67 10.45 5.42 -2.58
N PHE A 68 10.00 4.56 -3.50
CA PHE A 68 8.65 4.56 -4.10
C PHE A 68 7.52 4.51 -3.08
N ILE A 69 7.77 3.88 -1.93
CA ILE A 69 6.85 3.80 -0.81
C ILE A 69 7.53 4.38 0.43
N ASN A 70 6.84 5.29 1.13
CA ASN A 70 7.32 5.81 2.41
C ASN A 70 7.48 4.65 3.42
N PRO A 71 8.60 4.54 4.16
CA PRO A 71 8.79 3.49 5.16
C PRO A 71 7.64 3.37 6.18
N SER A 72 6.97 4.47 6.52
CA SER A 72 5.80 4.44 7.41
C SER A 72 4.57 3.77 6.77
N ALA A 73 4.38 3.93 5.46
CA ALA A 73 3.30 3.29 4.70
C ALA A 73 3.51 1.78 4.56
N ARG A 74 4.76 1.28 4.68
CA ARG A 74 5.05 -0.16 4.70
C ARG A 74 4.33 -0.89 5.85
N ASN A 75 4.12 -0.20 6.97
CA ASN A 75 3.51 -0.75 8.17
C ASN A 75 1.98 -0.88 8.07
N ILE A 76 1.37 -0.35 6.99
CA ILE A 76 -0.07 -0.55 6.70
C ILE A 76 -0.38 -2.05 6.52
N ILE A 77 0.57 -2.81 5.97
CA ILE A 77 0.38 -4.22 5.62
C ILE A 77 0.96 -5.12 6.71
N LEU A 78 0.06 -5.84 7.36
CA LEU A 78 0.37 -6.90 8.31
C LEU A 78 0.29 -8.25 7.60
N SER A 79 1.17 -9.19 7.93
CA SER A 79 1.08 -10.56 7.42
C SER A 79 1.31 -11.60 8.51
N ALA A 80 0.65 -12.75 8.37
CA ALA A 80 0.86 -13.91 9.22
C ALA A 80 0.46 -15.20 8.48
N PRO A 81 1.09 -16.35 8.79
CA PRO A 81 0.78 -17.63 8.17
C PRO A 81 -0.55 -18.24 8.66
N THR A 82 -1.08 -17.78 9.80
CA THR A 82 -2.32 -18.33 10.38
C THR A 82 -3.33 -17.24 10.69
N ALA A 83 -4.62 -17.58 10.59
CA ALA A 83 -5.71 -16.65 10.88
C ALA A 83 -5.65 -16.13 12.32
N LYS A 84 -5.33 -16.99 13.28
CA LYS A 84 -5.23 -16.62 14.70
C LYS A 84 -4.15 -15.57 14.95
N GLU A 85 -2.97 -15.76 14.35
CA GLU A 85 -1.88 -14.80 14.48
C GLU A 85 -2.21 -13.49 13.75
N LEU A 86 -2.84 -13.58 12.56
CA LEU A 86 -3.22 -12.41 11.80
C LEU A 86 -4.22 -11.54 12.58
N VAL A 87 -5.30 -12.13 13.09
CA VAL A 87 -6.32 -11.41 13.87
C VAL A 87 -5.70 -10.71 15.07
N LYS A 88 -4.81 -11.39 15.80
CA LYS A 88 -4.10 -10.77 16.92
C LYS A 88 -3.29 -9.52 16.48
N LYS A 89 -2.56 -9.62 15.37
CA LYS A 89 -1.79 -8.48 14.82
C LYS A 89 -2.71 -7.32 14.40
N LEU A 90 -3.90 -7.62 13.87
CA LEU A 90 -4.88 -6.60 13.49
C LEU A 90 -5.47 -5.89 14.72
N GLU A 91 -5.72 -6.62 15.81
CA GLU A 91 -6.20 -6.05 17.09
C GLU A 91 -5.16 -5.14 17.75
N ASP A 92 -3.88 -5.52 17.67
CA ASP A 92 -2.74 -4.77 18.22
C ASP A 92 -2.30 -3.58 17.33
N TYR A 93 -2.92 -3.39 16.16
CA TYR A 93 -2.49 -2.38 15.20
C TYR A 93 -2.78 -0.96 15.67
N VAL A 94 -1.74 -0.11 15.63
CA VAL A 94 -1.85 1.33 15.83
C VAL A 94 -1.42 2.02 14.53
N PRO A 95 -2.26 2.87 13.93
CA PRO A 95 -1.92 3.61 12.71
C PRO A 95 -0.69 4.48 12.95
N SER A 96 0.38 4.22 12.20
CA SER A 96 1.66 4.94 12.34
C SER A 96 2.15 5.56 11.02
N HIS A 97 1.28 5.67 10.02
CA HIS A 97 1.64 6.27 8.73
C HIS A 97 1.27 7.75 8.76
N GLU A 98 2.28 8.61 8.61
CA GLU A 98 2.03 10.03 8.37
C GLU A 98 1.47 10.18 6.95
N GLY A 99 0.26 10.73 6.84
CA GLY A 99 -0.33 11.04 5.55
C GLY A 99 0.59 11.95 4.73
N VAL A 100 0.56 11.76 3.41
CA VAL A 100 1.38 12.39 2.36
C VAL A 100 2.49 11.44 1.85
N ALA A 101 2.21 10.88 0.67
CA ALA A 101 3.14 10.12 -0.16
C ALA A 101 4.52 10.79 -0.23
N SER A 102 5.58 9.98 -0.18
CA SER A 102 6.96 10.47 -0.27
C SER A 102 7.12 11.34 -1.52
N LYS A 103 7.65 12.55 -1.32
CA LYS A 103 8.31 13.30 -2.39
C LYS A 103 9.42 12.41 -2.93
N LEU A 104 9.17 11.73 -4.03
CA LEU A 104 10.18 10.91 -4.66
C LEU A 104 11.00 11.71 -5.64
N CYS A 105 12.29 11.79 -5.29
CA CYS A 105 13.41 11.88 -6.20
C CYS A 105 13.23 10.87 -7.35
N TRP A 106 12.57 11.28 -8.41
CA TRP A 106 13.16 10.99 -9.71
C TRP A 106 14.39 11.88 -9.78
N GLU A 107 15.58 11.30 -9.83
CA GLU A 107 16.77 12.05 -10.25
C GLU A 107 16.50 12.58 -11.66
N MET A 108 15.98 13.81 -11.75
CA MET A 108 15.87 14.60 -12.98
C MET A 108 17.24 15.16 -13.40
N GLU A 109 18.34 14.47 -13.10
CA GLU A 109 19.70 14.94 -13.41
C GLU A 109 20.40 14.16 -14.53
N GLN A 110 19.68 13.41 -15.38
CA GLN A 110 20.30 12.74 -16.54
C GLN A 110 19.57 12.92 -17.89
N LEU A 111 18.64 13.86 -18.02
CA LEU A 111 18.14 14.28 -19.34
C LEU A 111 18.28 15.78 -19.47
N GLY A 112 19.44 16.19 -20.00
CA GLY A 112 19.69 17.54 -20.47
C GLY A 112 18.69 17.89 -21.58
N TYR A 113 17.57 18.48 -21.19
CA TYR A 113 16.77 19.30 -22.07
C TYR A 113 17.17 20.74 -21.81
N SER A 114 17.88 21.30 -22.79
CA SER A 114 18.18 22.72 -22.89
C SER A 114 16.87 23.52 -22.87
N ASP A 115 16.71 24.39 -21.88
CA ASP A 115 15.76 25.49 -21.92
C ASP A 115 16.19 26.45 -23.03
N ASP A 116 15.57 26.32 -24.21
CA ASP A 116 15.53 27.38 -25.20
C ASP A 116 14.20 27.29 -25.96
N TYR A 117 13.16 27.84 -25.33
CA TYR A 117 12.01 28.39 -26.05
C TYR A 117 11.68 29.75 -25.44
N GLU A 118 12.44 30.76 -25.88
CA GLU A 118 11.99 32.14 -25.82
C GLU A 118 10.66 32.27 -26.59
N MET A 119 9.61 32.67 -25.88
CA MET A 119 8.40 33.15 -26.52
C MET A 119 8.70 34.46 -27.26
N SER A 120 8.28 34.50 -28.52
CA SER A 120 8.41 35.62 -29.45
C SER A 120 8.03 36.99 -28.86
N ARG A 121 8.96 37.95 -28.95
CA ARG A 121 8.71 39.30 -29.45
C ARG A 121 10.00 40.06 -29.74
#